data_AF-A0A257GN09-F1
#
_entry.id   AF-A0A257GN09-F1
#
_cell.length_a   1.000
_cell.length_b   1.000
_cell.length_c   1.000
_cell.angle_alpha   90.00
_cell.angle_beta   90.00
_cell.angle_gamma   90.00
#
_symmetry.space_group_name_H-M   'P 1'
#
loop_
_entity.id
_entity.type
_entity.pdbx_description
1 polymer ?
#
loop_
_entity_poly.entity_id
_entity_poly.type
_entity_poly.pdbx_seq_one_letter_code
_entity_poly.pdbx_strand_id
1 'polypeptide(L)'
;MLTAAQIRLDSNVPHIKIEAVGRTLKTDSSERVIPLVGISLEAFRQFPSGFPRYADNPGLSDTINKYLRENKLLETDKHSLYSLRHSFEDRMLAAGIDERIRMDLMGHQIKRERYGAGADLDHLQRVVQKIAL
;
A
#
# COMPACT_ATOMS: atom_id res chain seq x y z
N MET A 1 8.28 8.15 -5.43
CA MET A 1 7.74 7.55 -4.19
C MET A 1 6.61 8.41 -3.65
N LEU A 2 6.11 8.15 -2.44
CA LEU A 2 5.13 9.01 -1.76
C LEU A 2 5.79 10.31 -1.28
N THR A 3 5.13 11.43 -1.53
CA THR A 3 5.48 12.75 -0.98
C THR A 3 4.52 13.12 0.15
N ALA A 4 4.84 14.15 0.93
CA ALA A 4 3.92 14.70 1.94
C ALA A 4 2.56 15.07 1.32
N ALA A 5 2.57 15.59 0.09
CA ALA A 5 1.36 15.91 -0.67
C ALA A 5 0.52 14.69 -1.06
N GLN A 6 0.96 13.47 -0.80
CA GLN A 6 0.23 12.22 -1.06
C GLN A 6 -0.22 11.51 0.22
N ILE A 7 0.08 12.09 1.39
CA ILE A 7 -0.28 11.54 2.71
C ILE A 7 -1.36 12.45 3.29
N ARG A 8 -2.46 11.87 3.77
CA ARG A 8 -3.61 12.59 4.34
C ARG A 8 -3.90 12.03 5.72
N LEU A 9 -3.33 12.64 6.75
CA LEU A 9 -3.56 12.22 8.14
C LEU A 9 -4.75 12.96 8.78
N ASP A 10 -4.95 14.22 8.42
CA ASP A 10 -6.00 15.08 8.98
C ASP A 10 -7.36 14.92 8.29
N SER A 11 -7.74 13.69 7.96
CA SER A 11 -9.03 13.37 7.32
C SER A 11 -9.79 12.33 8.13
N ASN A 12 -11.11 12.28 7.97
CA ASN A 12 -11.96 11.31 8.66
C ASN A 12 -11.48 9.86 8.44
N VAL A 13 -10.94 9.58 7.27
CA VAL A 13 -10.25 8.34 6.94
C VAL A 13 -8.82 8.66 6.52
N PRO A 14 -7.83 8.55 7.43
CA PRO A 14 -6.43 8.72 7.07
C PRO A 14 -6.03 7.80 5.93
N HIS A 15 -5.33 8.31 4.92
CA HIS A 15 -5.00 7.55 3.71
C HIS A 15 -3.75 8.07 3.00
N ILE A 16 -3.23 7.25 2.08
CA ILE A 16 -2.29 7.67 1.06
C ILE A 16 -2.96 7.68 -0.31
N LYS A 17 -2.59 8.64 -1.15
CA LYS A 17 -3.03 8.73 -2.54
C LYS A 17 -1.84 8.52 -3.46
N ILE A 18 -1.82 7.39 -4.16
CA ILE A 18 -0.83 7.10 -5.17
C ILE A 18 -1.34 7.70 -6.47
N GLU A 19 -0.73 8.82 -6.87
CA GLU A 19 -1.09 9.58 -8.07
C GLU A 19 0.16 10.15 -8.74
N ALA A 20 -0.01 10.70 -9.94
CA ALA A 20 1.06 11.39 -10.65
C ALA A 20 1.44 12.70 -9.94
N VAL A 21 2.52 12.68 -9.15
CA VAL A 21 3.11 13.87 -8.53
C VAL A 21 4.58 13.95 -8.98
N GLY A 22 4.89 14.88 -9.87
CA GLY A 22 6.25 15.04 -10.42
C GLY A 22 6.76 13.85 -11.24
N ARG A 23 5.89 12.88 -11.59
CA ARG A 23 6.21 11.70 -12.41
C ARG A 23 4.95 11.18 -13.12
N THR A 24 5.15 10.54 -14.28
CA THR A 24 4.09 9.83 -15.01
C THR A 24 3.85 8.47 -14.37
N LEU A 25 2.58 8.09 -14.21
CA LEU A 25 2.22 6.74 -13.80
C LEU A 25 2.26 5.78 -14.99
N LYS A 26 2.62 4.51 -14.75
CA LYS A 26 2.75 3.51 -15.82
C LYS A 26 1.41 3.17 -16.48
N THR A 27 0.31 3.26 -15.74
CA THR A 27 -1.06 2.95 -16.21
C THR A 27 -2.08 3.69 -15.33
N ASP A 28 -3.28 3.91 -15.84
CA ASP A 28 -4.39 4.49 -15.06
C ASP A 28 -4.74 3.65 -13.82
N SER A 29 -4.57 2.32 -13.91
CA SER A 29 -4.76 1.41 -12.76
C SER A 29 -3.74 1.59 -11.64
N SER A 30 -2.69 2.38 -11.87
CA SER A 30 -1.69 2.69 -10.85
C SER A 30 -2.21 3.74 -9.85
N GLU A 31 -3.18 4.57 -10.26
CA GLU A 31 -3.83 5.52 -9.37
C GLU A 31 -4.70 4.78 -8.37
N ARG A 32 -4.46 5.03 -7.08
CA ARG A 32 -5.24 4.40 -6.01
C ARG A 32 -5.15 5.15 -4.71
N VAL A 33 -6.20 5.00 -3.92
CA VAL A 33 -6.25 5.45 -2.53
C VAL A 33 -6.17 4.24 -1.62
N ILE A 34 -5.31 4.30 -0.61
CA ILE A 34 -5.13 3.23 0.36
C ILE A 34 -5.34 3.81 1.75
N PRO A 35 -6.39 3.38 2.49
CA PRO A 35 -6.57 3.76 3.88
C PRO A 35 -5.39 3.34 4.74
N LEU A 36 -4.98 4.22 5.64
CA LEU A 36 -3.99 3.95 6.67
C LEU A 36 -4.72 3.48 7.93
N VAL A 37 -4.47 2.24 8.31
CA VAL A 37 -5.03 1.60 9.51
C VAL A 37 -3.95 0.80 10.24
N GLY A 38 -4.20 0.43 11.49
CA GLY A 38 -3.28 -0.35 12.33
C GLY A 38 -1.87 0.24 12.37
N ILE A 39 -0.86 -0.62 12.28
CA ILE A 39 0.56 -0.22 12.32
C ILE A 39 0.96 0.77 11.20
N SER A 40 0.27 0.75 10.06
CA SER A 40 0.56 1.69 8.97
C SER A 40 0.16 3.11 9.34
N LEU A 41 -0.98 3.29 10.00
CA LEU A 41 -1.40 4.61 10.49
C LEU A 41 -0.40 5.15 11.52
N GLU A 42 0.04 4.30 12.44
CA GLU A 42 1.01 4.69 13.47
C GLU A 42 2.36 5.09 12.86
N ALA A 43 2.87 4.32 11.89
CA ALA A 43 4.09 4.67 11.18
C ALA A 43 3.98 6.04 10.49
N PHE A 44 2.89 6.31 9.78
CA PHE A 44 2.73 7.60 9.11
C PHE A 44 2.46 8.77 10.06
N ARG A 45 1.90 8.55 11.26
CA ARG A 45 1.83 9.59 12.30
C ARG A 45 3.21 10.04 12.78
N GLN A 46 4.15 9.10 12.89
CA GLN A 46 5.54 9.41 13.25
C GLN A 46 6.32 10.03 12.09
N PHE A 47 5.93 9.70 10.85
CA PHE A 47 6.56 10.19 9.62
C PHE A 47 5.53 10.88 8.70
N PRO A 48 4.95 12.03 9.10
CA PRO A 48 3.84 12.66 8.37
C PRO A 48 4.26 13.17 6.97
N SER A 49 5.54 13.49 6.80
CA SER A 49 6.13 13.87 5.51
C SER A 49 6.64 12.67 4.69
N GLY A 50 6.36 11.45 5.14
CA GLY A 50 6.87 10.21 4.54
C GLY A 50 8.35 9.97 4.82
N PHE A 51 9.03 9.32 3.87
CA PHE A 51 10.40 8.81 4.03
C PHE A 51 11.35 9.46 3.01
N PRO A 52 11.69 10.76 3.16
CA PRO A 52 12.39 11.54 2.14
C PRO A 52 13.77 10.98 1.77
N ARG A 53 14.50 10.41 2.75
CA ARG A 53 15.83 9.81 2.53
C ARG A 53 15.85 8.76 1.42
N TYR A 54 14.74 8.05 1.21
CA TYR A 54 14.64 6.95 0.25
C TYR A 54 13.58 7.19 -0.84
N ALA A 55 13.05 8.40 -0.93
CA ALA A 55 11.93 8.76 -1.81
C ALA A 55 12.26 8.70 -3.31
N ASP A 56 13.53 8.61 -3.70
CA ASP A 56 13.93 8.39 -5.09
C ASP A 56 15.20 7.55 -5.17
N ASN A 57 15.33 6.56 -4.28
CA ASN A 57 16.51 5.73 -4.21
C ASN A 57 16.25 4.38 -4.90
N PRO A 58 16.88 4.10 -6.07
CA PRO A 58 16.70 2.83 -6.77
C PRO A 58 17.21 1.61 -5.96
N GLY A 59 18.12 1.81 -5.02
CA GLY A 59 18.65 0.76 -4.13
C GLY A 59 17.86 0.56 -2.84
N LEU A 60 16.69 1.18 -2.67
CA LEU A 60 15.88 1.03 -1.47
C LEU A 60 15.51 -0.42 -1.18
N SER A 61 15.04 -1.15 -2.20
CA SER A 61 14.63 -2.55 -2.06
C SER A 61 15.79 -3.42 -1.58
N ASP A 62 16.99 -3.24 -2.14
CA ASP A 62 18.18 -3.99 -1.74
C ASP A 62 18.61 -3.65 -0.31
N THR A 63 18.55 -2.36 0.05
CA THR A 63 18.84 -1.89 1.41
C THR A 63 17.92 -2.54 2.44
N ILE A 64 16.61 -2.54 2.18
CA ILE A 64 15.64 -3.16 3.09
C ILE A 64 15.82 -4.67 3.15
N ASN A 65 15.98 -5.34 2.00
CA ASN A 65 16.19 -6.79 1.96
C ASN A 65 17.47 -7.20 2.72
N LYS A 66 18.56 -6.42 2.59
CA LYS A 66 19.77 -6.63 3.36
C LYS A 66 19.49 -6.53 4.86
N TYR A 67 18.83 -5.46 5.29
CA TYR A 67 18.45 -5.27 6.70
C TYR A 67 17.60 -6.43 7.23
N LEU A 68 16.58 -6.88 6.48
CA LEU A 68 15.73 -8.01 6.89
C LEU A 68 16.54 -9.31 7.05
N ARG A 69 17.48 -9.59 6.14
CA ARG A 69 18.36 -10.77 6.22
C ARG A 69 19.30 -10.70 7.42
N GLU A 70 20.01 -9.59 7.60
CA GLU A 70 20.99 -9.42 8.67
C GLU A 70 20.35 -9.52 10.06
N ASN A 71 19.08 -9.13 10.18
CA ASN A 71 18.34 -9.17 11.44
C ASN A 71 17.43 -10.40 11.59
N LYS A 72 17.52 -11.40 10.70
CA LYS A 72 16.71 -12.63 10.73
C LYS A 72 15.19 -12.37 10.78
N LEU A 73 14.75 -11.34 10.04
CA LEU A 73 13.35 -10.91 9.96
C LEU A 73 12.59 -11.54 8.78
N LEU A 74 13.22 -12.49 8.08
CA LEU A 74 12.61 -13.28 7.02
C LEU A 74 12.31 -14.68 7.56
N GLU A 75 11.07 -15.16 7.40
CA GLU A 75 10.71 -16.49 7.87
C GLU A 75 11.44 -17.61 7.11
N THR A 76 11.79 -17.36 5.84
CA THR A 76 12.52 -18.30 4.97
C THR A 76 13.41 -17.54 4.00
N ASP A 77 14.41 -18.21 3.41
CA ASP A 77 15.30 -17.62 2.39
C ASP A 77 14.58 -17.26 1.07
N LYS A 78 13.34 -17.72 0.89
CA LYS A 78 12.49 -17.36 -0.27
C LYS A 78 11.76 -16.03 -0.05
N HIS A 79 11.73 -15.52 1.18
CA HIS A 79 11.04 -14.26 1.50
C HIS A 79 11.90 -13.04 1.17
N SER A 80 11.22 -11.94 0.84
CA SER A 80 11.82 -10.64 0.56
C SER A 80 10.87 -9.52 1.00
N LEU A 81 11.29 -8.27 0.86
CA LEU A 81 10.41 -7.10 1.00
C LEU A 81 9.12 -7.26 0.17
N TYR A 82 9.20 -7.84 -1.03
CA TYR A 82 8.04 -8.02 -1.89
C TYR A 82 7.03 -9.02 -1.32
N SER A 83 7.47 -9.94 -0.45
CA SER A 83 6.59 -10.87 0.25
C SER A 83 5.59 -10.16 1.17
N LEU A 84 5.90 -8.96 1.68
CA LEU A 84 4.93 -8.16 2.44
C LEU A 84 3.71 -7.75 1.60
N ARG A 85 3.94 -7.47 0.30
CA ARG A 85 2.87 -7.14 -0.65
C ARG A 85 2.01 -8.36 -0.97
N HIS A 86 2.60 -9.54 -1.09
CA HIS A 86 1.85 -10.80 -1.24
C HIS A 86 1.02 -11.11 0.01
N SER A 87 1.62 -11.00 1.20
CA SER A 87 0.91 -11.20 2.47
C SER A 87 -0.28 -10.24 2.65
N PHE A 88 -0.20 -9.02 2.12
CA PHE A 88 -1.33 -8.11 2.10
C PHE A 88 -2.49 -8.65 1.24
N GLU A 89 -2.20 -9.13 0.02
CA GLU A 89 -3.21 -9.74 -0.86
C GLU A 89 -3.79 -11.04 -0.27
N ASP A 90 -2.95 -11.90 0.30
CA ASP A 90 -3.35 -13.17 0.90
C ASP A 90 -4.29 -12.94 2.09
N ARG A 91 -4.01 -11.96 2.96
CA ARG A 91 -4.92 -11.61 4.06
C ARG A 91 -6.24 -11.07 3.55
N MET A 92 -6.24 -10.26 2.49
CA MET A 92 -7.49 -9.80 1.88
C MET A 92 -8.31 -10.97 1.31
N LEU A 93 -7.65 -11.93 0.67
CA LEU A 93 -8.29 -13.13 0.15
C LEU A 93 -8.88 -13.98 1.28
N ALA A 94 -8.12 -14.24 2.34
CA ALA A 94 -8.57 -14.98 3.51
C ALA A 94 -9.76 -14.31 4.23
N ALA A 95 -9.82 -12.98 4.22
CA ALA A 95 -10.93 -12.20 4.76
C ALA A 95 -12.16 -12.11 3.83
N GLY A 96 -12.13 -12.77 2.65
CA GLY A 96 -13.24 -12.76 1.70
C GLY A 96 -13.48 -11.41 1.04
N ILE A 97 -12.45 -10.56 0.90
CA ILE A 97 -12.58 -9.25 0.26
C ILE A 97 -12.75 -9.43 -1.26
N ASP A 98 -13.74 -8.73 -1.81
CA ASP A 98 -14.08 -8.77 -3.23
C ASP A 98 -12.85 -8.54 -4.13
N GLU A 99 -12.76 -9.32 -5.21
CA GLU A 99 -11.64 -9.26 -6.15
C GLU A 99 -11.41 -7.85 -6.68
N ARG A 100 -12.48 -7.10 -6.98
CA ARG A 100 -12.36 -5.74 -7.48
C ARG A 100 -11.61 -4.86 -6.50
N ILE A 101 -12.01 -4.90 -5.23
CA ILE A 101 -11.40 -4.11 -4.17
C ILE A 101 -9.93 -4.51 -3.97
N ARG A 102 -9.63 -5.82 -3.99
CA ARG A 102 -8.24 -6.31 -3.89
C ARG A 102 -7.38 -5.78 -5.03
N MET A 103 -7.87 -5.87 -6.27
CA MET A 103 -7.13 -5.37 -7.44
C MET A 103 -6.92 -3.86 -7.38
N ASP A 104 -7.92 -3.09 -6.94
CA ASP A 104 -7.81 -1.63 -6.79
C ASP A 104 -6.78 -1.24 -5.72
N LEU A 105 -6.79 -1.90 -4.56
CA LEU A 105 -5.79 -1.68 -3.49
C LEU A 105 -4.37 -2.09 -3.93
N MET A 106 -4.26 -3.18 -4.69
CA MET A 106 -2.99 -3.64 -5.24
C MET A 106 -2.52 -2.74 -6.40
N GLY A 107 -3.40 -2.05 -7.10
CA GLY A 107 -3.08 -1.36 -8.36
C GLY A 107 -2.88 -2.33 -9.53
N HIS A 108 -3.60 -3.45 -9.51
CA HIS A 108 -3.58 -4.45 -10.57
C HIS A 108 -4.70 -4.18 -11.59
N GLN A 109 -4.43 -4.52 -12.85
CA GLN A 109 -5.47 -4.51 -13.87
C GLN A 109 -6.44 -5.68 -13.64
N ILE A 110 -7.71 -5.43 -13.90
CA ILE A 110 -8.73 -6.48 -13.92
C ILE A 110 -9.11 -6.74 -15.40
N LYS A 111 -9.39 -8.00 -15.75
CA LYS A 111 -9.70 -8.37 -17.15
C LYS A 111 -11.11 -7.98 -17.60
N ARG A 112 -11.99 -7.59 -16.68
CA ARG A 112 -13.40 -7.21 -16.94
C ARG A 112 -13.61 -5.70 -16.89
N GLU A 113 -14.71 -5.22 -17.47
CA GLU A 113 -15.07 -3.81 -17.40
C GLU A 113 -15.28 -3.32 -15.96
N ARG A 114 -14.89 -2.07 -15.73
CA ARG A 114 -15.03 -1.38 -14.44
C ARG A 114 -16.41 -0.71 -14.39
N TYR A 115 -17.43 -1.39 -13.85
CA TYR A 115 -18.75 -0.79 -13.66
C TYR A 115 -18.89 -0.13 -12.28
N GLY A 116 -19.56 1.02 -12.24
CA GLY A 116 -19.82 1.78 -11.02
C GLY A 116 -18.58 2.48 -10.45
N ALA A 117 -18.76 3.17 -9.32
CA ALA A 117 -17.70 3.94 -8.66
C ALA A 117 -16.68 3.09 -7.90
N GLY A 118 -16.92 1.77 -7.76
CA GLY A 118 -16.13 0.92 -6.87
C GLY A 118 -16.44 1.17 -5.39
N ALA A 119 -15.52 0.76 -4.51
CA ALA A 119 -15.63 1.03 -3.07
C ALA A 119 -15.19 2.46 -2.74
N ASP A 120 -16.02 3.19 -2.01
CA ASP A 120 -15.66 4.49 -1.44
C ASP A 120 -14.61 4.35 -0.33
N LEU A 121 -14.05 5.47 0.11
CA LEU A 121 -12.94 5.50 1.06
C LEU A 121 -13.32 4.92 2.43
N ASP A 122 -14.54 5.17 2.91
CA ASP A 122 -15.05 4.61 4.17
C ASP A 122 -15.19 3.08 4.08
N HIS A 123 -15.69 2.57 2.94
CA HIS A 123 -15.76 1.14 2.69
C HIS A 123 -14.36 0.53 2.61
N LEU A 124 -13.43 1.16 1.90
CA LEU A 124 -12.03 0.74 1.84
C LEU A 124 -11.43 0.68 3.26
N GLN A 125 -11.68 1.67 4.11
CA GLN A 125 -11.19 1.65 5.49
C GLN A 125 -11.72 0.43 6.24
N ARG A 126 -13.04 0.19 6.19
CA ARG A 126 -13.67 -0.94 6.88
C ARG A 126 -13.10 -2.28 6.43
N VAL A 127 -12.85 -2.47 5.14
CA VAL A 127 -12.30 -3.76 4.63
C VAL A 127 -10.83 -3.91 4.95
N VAL A 128 -10.01 -2.86 4.81
CA VAL A 128 -8.57 -2.94 5.14
C VAL A 128 -8.38 -3.10 6.66
N GLN A 129 -9.26 -2.52 7.48
CA GLN A 129 -9.24 -2.68 8.93
C GLN A 129 -9.39 -4.14 9.37
N LYS A 130 -10.13 -4.98 8.62
CA LYS A 130 -10.30 -6.42 8.93
C LYS A 130 -8.99 -7.21 8.86
N ILE A 131 -8.02 -6.72 8.08
CA ILE A 131 -6.75 -7.39 7.87
C ILE A 131 -5.58 -6.63 8.50
N ALA A 132 -5.82 -5.52 9.20
CA ALA A 132 -4.78 -4.70 9.78
C ALA A 132 -3.95 -5.49 10.81
N LEU A 133 -2.66 -5.14 10.92
CA LEU A 133 -1.75 -5.60 11.98
C LEU A 133 -1.62 -4.51 13.04
#